data_AF-A0AAN7A797-F1
#
_entry.id   AF-A0AAN7A797-F1
#
_cell.length_a   1.000
_cell.length_b   1.000
_cell.length_c   1.000
_cell.angle_alpha   90.00
_cell.angle_beta   90.00
_cell.angle_gamma   90.00
#
_symmetry.space_group_name_H-M   'P 1'
#
loop_
_entity.id
_entity.type
_entity.pdbx_description
1 polymer ?
#
loop_
_entity_poly.entity_id
_entity_poly.type
_entity_poly.pdbx_seq_one_letter_code
_entity_poly.pdbx_strand_id
1 'polypeptide(L)'
;MAEVDGVGIAAIILAAAALLVSFVVLAAHLLPDSASFDHWDGQMMGDWAKYRKTKSYSLLSSFPRLRRTVTEAELPVIFLAPRNNARGPVQGKPIWYIDGSRQSCQDTRVTYDPDPGPSRFGDRKIHTVHNERASWVRLLETIQGMERDSMAWEMDLWRSVEGSTVGGISRRSRNFEFPTLAVGVQSTTRTFDETSTLRRPYATTTITHLIELTATLGLYWKRFDQDEDVYRAEGNGMSIHGYRIREFGLVFTFAKTGITNFRDHRVIPTEEVKELCYGNVPTIYRLRDWEDKTLRNPDATRRQTELKTLQLGSRREIAATLSLIGCDSNTIEQFSTGHSRQNHFFPLIFELLGMLARTLHQKDRCYTYLPNPTIYPWEKRAFSLRLLLTAFSRHLDTIAFRNDSERTSSDLEVLARTAGVLKESLPSTRDEGFDPKQLNLLNESVGAADAILAAVPKPLVLDVIQRHIHTVHSALNPAEHGEEPIPSLVKLLNAPRGEREADFMAAYFRDVRPQVTDHKLPDPCQFSWARLEEGASFDPNDEKAGVITPESGPSAPGLTRDDTGAREDTEARVDPGRNTVWCTLVFRMICWLLLHNFDQNDVQMPKSELLGSRLPVYIV
;
A
#
# COMPACT_ATOMS: atom_id res chain seq x y z
N MET A 1 -64.87 -38.53 -63.35
CA MET A 1 -63.46 -38.64 -62.96
C MET A 1 -63.00 -37.27 -62.51
N ALA A 2 -63.02 -37.00 -61.20
CA ALA A 2 -62.38 -35.81 -60.67
C ALA A 2 -60.92 -36.20 -60.41
N GLU A 3 -60.00 -35.59 -61.16
CA GLU A 3 -58.57 -35.62 -60.88
C GLU A 3 -58.38 -35.18 -59.43
N VAL A 4 -57.96 -36.11 -58.57
CA VAL A 4 -57.56 -35.79 -57.21
C VAL A 4 -56.27 -34.99 -57.33
N ASP A 5 -56.35 -33.69 -57.06
CA ASP A 5 -55.23 -32.74 -57.08
C ASP A 5 -54.09 -33.23 -56.17
N GLY A 6 -53.17 -34.02 -56.72
CA GLY A 6 -51.98 -34.51 -56.02
C GLY A 6 -51.11 -33.39 -55.45
N VAL A 7 -51.23 -32.19 -56.03
CA VAL A 7 -50.60 -30.96 -55.55
C VAL A 7 -51.18 -30.51 -54.20
N GLY A 8 -52.51 -30.63 -54.00
CA GLY A 8 -53.17 -30.25 -52.75
C GLY A 8 -52.81 -31.18 -51.59
N ILE A 9 -52.72 -32.49 -51.85
CA ILE A 9 -52.29 -33.48 -50.86
C ILE A 9 -50.81 -33.27 -50.51
N ALA A 10 -49.94 -33.03 -51.50
CA ALA A 10 -48.53 -32.73 -51.26
C ALA A 10 -48.35 -31.45 -50.44
N ALA A 11 -49.14 -30.40 -50.71
CA ALA A 11 -49.11 -29.15 -49.95
C ALA A 11 -49.53 -29.33 -48.49
N ILE A 12 -50.54 -30.15 -48.20
CA ILE A 12 -50.97 -30.47 -46.83
C ILE A 12 -49.88 -31.24 -46.08
N ILE A 13 -49.22 -32.21 -46.74
CA ILE A 13 -48.11 -32.97 -46.15
C ILE A 13 -46.93 -32.05 -45.85
N LEU A 14 -46.59 -31.14 -46.77
CA LEU A 14 -45.53 -30.14 -46.58
C LEU A 14 -45.86 -29.16 -45.46
N ALA A 15 -47.09 -28.68 -45.37
CA ALA A 15 -47.54 -27.79 -44.30
C ALA A 15 -47.53 -28.49 -42.93
N ALA A 16 -47.97 -29.75 -42.87
CA ALA A 16 -47.92 -30.56 -41.66
C ALA A 16 -46.47 -30.81 -41.21
N ALA A 17 -45.57 -31.12 -42.15
CA ALA A 17 -44.15 -31.30 -41.87
C ALA A 17 -43.50 -30.00 -41.40
N ALA A 18 -43.78 -28.87 -42.05
CA ALA A 18 -43.28 -27.56 -41.65
C ALA A 18 -43.76 -27.18 -40.25
N LEU A 19 -45.04 -27.42 -39.93
CA LEU A 19 -45.60 -27.17 -38.60
C LEU A 19 -44.94 -28.06 -37.54
N LEU A 20 -44.65 -29.32 -37.86
CA LEU A 20 -43.91 -30.23 -36.98
C LEU A 20 -42.48 -29.74 -36.73
N VAL A 21 -41.79 -29.26 -37.77
CA VAL A 21 -40.44 -28.68 -37.65
C VAL A 21 -40.49 -27.41 -36.80
N SER A 22 -41.44 -26.50 -37.04
CA SER A 22 -41.63 -25.31 -36.21
C SER A 22 -41.92 -25.65 -34.75
N PHE A 23 -42.69 -26.71 -34.49
CA PHE A 23 -42.96 -27.19 -33.13
C PHE A 23 -41.71 -27.76 -32.47
N VAL A 24 -40.87 -28.49 -33.21
CA VAL A 24 -39.59 -29.02 -32.71
C VAL A 24 -38.60 -27.89 -32.43
N VAL A 25 -38.52 -26.88 -33.30
CA VAL A 25 -37.66 -25.71 -33.09
C VAL A 25 -38.14 -24.88 -31.90
N LEU A 26 -39.45 -24.63 -31.80
CA LEU A 26 -40.05 -23.93 -30.66
C LEU A 26 -39.85 -24.72 -29.35
N ALA A 27 -40.02 -26.04 -29.38
CA ALA A 27 -39.74 -26.91 -28.24
C ALA A 27 -38.25 -26.88 -27.86
N ALA A 28 -37.33 -26.90 -28.83
CA ALA A 28 -35.90 -26.79 -28.57
C ALA A 28 -35.50 -25.42 -27.98
N HIS A 29 -36.24 -24.34 -28.30
CA HIS A 29 -36.04 -23.02 -27.69
C HIS A 29 -36.69 -22.88 -26.31
N LEU A 30 -37.80 -23.59 -26.06
CA LEU A 30 -38.52 -23.57 -24.78
C LEU A 30 -38.00 -24.60 -23.77
N LEU A 31 -37.28 -25.62 -24.23
CA LEU A 31 -36.55 -26.56 -23.40
C LEU A 31 -35.21 -25.91 -23.08
N PRO A 32 -34.96 -25.48 -21.82
CA PRO A 32 -33.62 -25.08 -21.44
C PRO A 32 -32.69 -26.28 -21.66
N ASP A 33 -31.57 -26.05 -22.37
CA ASP A 33 -30.44 -26.95 -22.28
C ASP A 33 -30.14 -27.09 -20.78
N SER A 34 -30.24 -28.31 -20.24
CA SER A 34 -30.00 -28.58 -18.83
C SER A 34 -28.52 -28.35 -18.52
N ALA A 35 -28.16 -27.09 -18.32
CA ALA A 35 -26.82 -26.67 -17.92
C ALA A 35 -26.66 -27.07 -16.45
N SER A 36 -26.16 -28.28 -16.22
CA SER A 36 -25.92 -28.76 -14.87
C SER A 36 -24.62 -28.14 -14.33
N PHE A 37 -24.64 -27.71 -13.07
CA PHE A 37 -23.45 -27.29 -12.33
C PHE A 37 -22.67 -28.52 -11.80
N ASP A 38 -22.73 -29.64 -12.52
CA ASP A 38 -22.18 -30.93 -12.07
C ASP A 38 -20.66 -30.87 -11.96
N HIS A 39 -20.01 -30.06 -12.82
CA HIS A 39 -18.56 -29.79 -12.81
C HIS A 39 -18.07 -29.04 -11.56
N TRP A 40 -18.95 -28.56 -10.68
CA TRP A 40 -18.57 -27.97 -9.40
C TRP A 40 -18.24 -29.05 -8.37
N ASP A 41 -17.16 -29.77 -8.63
CA ASP A 41 -16.69 -30.90 -7.84
C ASP A 41 -15.43 -30.55 -7.02
N GLY A 42 -14.85 -31.57 -6.38
CA GLY A 42 -13.62 -31.41 -5.60
C GLY A 42 -12.41 -30.98 -6.44
N GLN A 43 -12.41 -31.22 -7.76
CA GLN A 43 -11.34 -30.77 -8.65
C GLN A 43 -11.44 -29.27 -8.89
N MET A 44 -12.66 -28.73 -9.05
CA MET A 44 -12.89 -27.31 -9.28
C MET A 44 -12.81 -26.45 -8.01
N MET A 45 -13.46 -26.88 -6.92
CA MET A 45 -13.65 -26.07 -5.71
C MET A 45 -12.86 -26.59 -4.49
N GLY A 46 -12.19 -27.73 -4.59
CA GLY A 46 -11.57 -28.39 -3.43
C GLY A 46 -12.61 -28.81 -2.39
N ASP A 47 -12.27 -28.69 -1.11
CA ASP A 47 -13.15 -29.08 0.00
C ASP A 47 -14.45 -28.25 0.09
N TRP A 48 -14.53 -27.10 -0.60
CA TRP A 48 -15.76 -26.32 -0.70
C TRP A 48 -16.87 -27.07 -1.44
N ALA A 49 -16.54 -28.00 -2.36
CA ALA A 49 -17.52 -28.79 -3.09
C ALA A 49 -18.41 -29.66 -2.19
N LYS A 50 -17.92 -30.03 -0.99
CA LYS A 50 -18.67 -30.81 0.01
C LYS A 50 -19.93 -30.09 0.51
N TYR A 51 -20.00 -28.77 0.33
CA TYR A 51 -21.11 -27.93 0.78
C TYR A 51 -22.03 -27.49 -0.37
N ARG A 52 -21.95 -28.16 -1.53
CA ARG A 52 -22.88 -28.01 -2.65
C ARG A 52 -24.07 -28.95 -2.48
N LYS A 53 -25.28 -28.44 -2.72
CA LYS A 53 -26.54 -29.20 -2.75
C LYS A 53 -27.27 -28.90 -4.05
N THR A 54 -27.60 -29.93 -4.81
CA THR A 54 -28.39 -29.80 -6.04
C THR A 54 -29.82 -30.27 -5.76
N LYS A 55 -30.80 -29.42 -6.03
CA LYS A 55 -32.23 -29.74 -5.94
C LYS A 55 -32.86 -29.62 -7.32
N SER A 56 -33.63 -30.61 -7.74
CA SER A 56 -34.39 -30.57 -8.98
C SER A 56 -35.87 -30.53 -8.68
N TYR A 57 -36.57 -29.53 -9.20
CA TYR A 57 -38.01 -29.37 -9.06
C TYR A 57 -38.69 -29.76 -10.37
N SER A 58 -39.68 -30.65 -10.31
CA SER A 58 -40.55 -30.96 -11.45
C SER A 58 -41.68 -29.94 -11.50
N LEU A 59 -41.82 -29.21 -12.60
CA LEU A 59 -42.86 -28.18 -12.76
C LEU A 59 -44.26 -28.79 -13.00
N LEU A 60 -44.33 -30.00 -13.55
CA LEU A 60 -45.56 -30.75 -13.79
C LEU A 60 -45.30 -32.25 -13.60
N SER A 61 -46.11 -32.94 -12.79
CA SER A 61 -45.98 -34.39 -12.51
C SER A 61 -46.03 -35.26 -13.77
N SER A 62 -46.67 -34.77 -14.83
CA SER A 62 -46.89 -35.49 -16.08
C SER A 62 -45.81 -35.25 -17.15
N PHE A 63 -44.87 -34.31 -16.93
CA PHE A 63 -43.81 -33.99 -17.90
C PHE A 63 -42.43 -34.00 -17.24
N PRO A 64 -41.76 -35.17 -17.19
CA PRO A 64 -40.43 -35.33 -16.58
C PRO A 64 -39.32 -34.47 -17.21
N ARG A 65 -39.57 -33.91 -18.40
CA ARG A 65 -38.64 -33.06 -19.18
C ARG A 65 -38.69 -31.58 -18.78
N LEU A 66 -39.67 -31.15 -17.98
CA LEU A 66 -39.75 -29.79 -17.43
C LEU A 66 -39.21 -29.78 -15.99
N ARG A 67 -37.90 -29.95 -15.83
CA ARG A 67 -37.20 -29.91 -14.53
C ARG A 67 -36.39 -28.63 -14.43
N ARG A 68 -36.59 -27.86 -13.37
CA ARG A 68 -35.71 -26.75 -13.00
C ARG A 68 -34.67 -27.28 -12.02
N THR A 69 -33.39 -27.18 -12.38
CA THR A 69 -32.29 -27.54 -11.48
C THR A 69 -31.77 -26.30 -10.78
N VAL A 70 -31.75 -26.33 -9.44
CA VAL A 70 -31.21 -25.27 -8.59
C VAL A 70 -30.06 -25.84 -7.79
N THR A 71 -28.90 -25.19 -7.88
CA THR A 71 -27.70 -25.55 -7.13
C THR A 71 -27.48 -24.54 -6.02
N GLU A 72 -27.53 -24.98 -4.77
CA GLU A 72 -27.13 -24.21 -3.59
C GLU A 72 -25.66 -24.53 -3.29
N ALA A 73 -24.79 -23.53 -3.20
CA ALA A 73 -23.39 -23.72 -2.85
C ALA A 73 -22.93 -22.69 -1.82
N GLU A 74 -22.09 -23.11 -0.88
CA GLU A 74 -21.34 -22.18 -0.05
C GLU A 74 -20.10 -21.67 -0.82
N LEU A 75 -19.96 -20.34 -0.88
CA LEU A 75 -18.86 -19.67 -1.55
C LEU A 75 -18.17 -18.69 -0.59
N PRO A 76 -16.86 -18.44 -0.76
CA PRO A 76 -16.12 -17.59 0.16
C PRO A 76 -16.37 -16.10 -0.09
N VAL A 77 -16.44 -15.35 1.01
CA VAL A 77 -16.27 -13.90 1.05
C VAL A 77 -14.90 -13.61 1.64
N ILE A 78 -14.04 -12.95 0.86
CA ILE A 78 -12.63 -12.68 1.23
C ILE A 78 -12.48 -11.19 1.49
N PHE A 79 -11.83 -10.82 2.59
CA PHE A 79 -11.59 -9.42 2.96
C PHE A 79 -10.35 -9.29 3.83
N LEU A 80 -9.79 -8.09 3.96
CA LEU A 80 -8.74 -7.82 4.94
C LEU A 80 -9.28 -7.01 6.10
N ALA A 81 -8.93 -7.43 7.31
CA ALA A 81 -9.28 -6.72 8.52
C ALA A 81 -8.24 -6.98 9.62
N PRO A 82 -8.22 -6.14 10.66
CA PRO A 82 -7.55 -6.48 11.90
C PRO A 82 -8.02 -7.81 12.45
N ARG A 83 -7.09 -8.60 13.01
CA ARG A 83 -7.38 -9.94 13.52
C ARG A 83 -8.36 -9.94 14.70
N ASN A 84 -8.43 -8.82 15.43
CA ASN A 84 -9.38 -8.61 16.53
C ASN A 84 -10.77 -8.16 16.06
N ASN A 85 -10.98 -7.96 14.75
CA ASN A 85 -12.29 -7.55 14.24
C ASN A 85 -13.30 -8.71 14.35
N ALA A 86 -14.37 -8.47 15.11
CA ALA A 86 -15.46 -9.43 15.28
C ALA A 86 -16.60 -9.24 14.26
N ARG A 87 -16.56 -8.17 13.45
CA ARG A 87 -17.63 -7.78 12.52
C ARG A 87 -17.20 -8.00 11.07
N GLY A 88 -17.64 -9.10 10.47
CA GLY A 88 -17.37 -9.43 9.09
C GLY A 88 -18.47 -8.97 8.13
N PRO A 89 -18.24 -9.00 6.81
CA PRO A 89 -19.24 -8.69 5.80
C PRO A 89 -20.51 -9.55 5.86
N VAL A 90 -20.40 -10.81 6.29
CA VAL A 90 -21.52 -11.75 6.43
C VAL A 90 -21.98 -11.81 7.88
N GLN A 91 -23.19 -11.32 8.14
CA GLN A 91 -23.76 -11.28 9.50
C GLN A 91 -24.02 -12.69 10.03
N GLY A 92 -23.68 -12.91 11.31
CA GLY A 92 -23.94 -14.17 12.01
C GLY A 92 -23.06 -15.36 11.59
N LYS A 93 -22.10 -15.17 10.67
CA LYS A 93 -21.14 -16.20 10.26
C LYS A 93 -19.77 -15.98 10.90
N PRO A 94 -19.07 -17.04 11.33
CA PRO A 94 -17.72 -16.91 11.90
C PRO A 94 -16.73 -16.38 10.86
N ILE A 95 -15.77 -15.58 11.30
CA ILE A 95 -14.64 -15.12 10.47
C ILE A 95 -13.47 -16.07 10.71
N TRP A 96 -12.97 -16.68 9.64
CA TRP A 96 -11.76 -17.49 9.68
C TRP A 96 -10.57 -16.64 9.20
N TYR A 97 -9.71 -16.24 10.14
CA TYR A 97 -8.49 -15.52 9.82
C TYR A 97 -7.38 -16.49 9.40
N ILE A 98 -6.81 -16.24 8.23
CA ILE A 98 -5.72 -17.05 7.69
C ILE A 98 -4.43 -16.77 8.48
N ASP A 99 -3.81 -17.83 9.00
CA ASP A 99 -2.51 -17.76 9.70
C ASP A 99 -1.51 -18.85 9.29
N GLY A 100 -1.81 -19.58 8.21
CA GLY A 100 -0.94 -20.64 7.69
C GLY A 100 -0.92 -21.93 8.51
N SER A 101 -1.60 -22.00 9.66
CA SER A 101 -1.68 -23.23 10.47
C SER A 101 -2.53 -24.33 9.82
N ARG A 102 -2.38 -25.57 10.29
CA ARG A 102 -3.24 -26.69 9.84
C ARG A 102 -4.72 -26.43 10.13
N GLN A 103 -5.02 -25.82 11.28
CA GLN A 103 -6.39 -25.43 11.65
C GLN A 103 -6.94 -24.39 10.67
N SER A 104 -6.17 -23.34 10.39
CA SER A 104 -6.52 -22.32 9.40
C SER A 104 -6.81 -22.92 8.00
N CYS A 105 -6.01 -23.88 7.54
CA CYS A 105 -6.27 -24.61 6.30
C CYS A 105 -7.61 -25.37 6.33
N GLN A 106 -7.91 -26.07 7.43
CA GLN A 106 -9.17 -26.80 7.59
C GLN A 106 -10.39 -25.87 7.64
N ASP A 107 -10.30 -24.79 8.42
CA ASP A 107 -11.36 -23.80 8.59
C ASP A 107 -11.71 -23.10 7.27
N THR A 108 -10.68 -22.76 6.49
CA THR A 108 -10.83 -22.17 5.14
C THR A 108 -11.06 -23.19 4.03
N ARG A 109 -11.13 -24.49 4.36
CA ARG A 109 -11.41 -25.61 3.44
C ARG A 109 -10.43 -25.68 2.27
N VAL A 110 -9.15 -25.53 2.58
CA VAL A 110 -8.05 -25.51 1.62
C VAL A 110 -7.01 -26.56 1.99
N THR A 111 -6.59 -27.33 1.01
CA THR A 111 -5.44 -28.24 1.13
C THR A 111 -4.19 -27.50 0.69
N TYR A 112 -3.29 -27.22 1.63
CA TYR A 112 -2.01 -26.63 1.28
C TYR A 112 -1.09 -27.69 0.67
N ASP A 113 -0.68 -27.47 -0.57
CA ASP A 113 0.42 -28.18 -1.22
C ASP A 113 1.66 -27.26 -1.23
N PRO A 114 2.75 -27.61 -0.53
CA PRO A 114 3.94 -26.77 -0.48
C PRO A 114 4.56 -26.59 -1.86
N ASP A 115 4.91 -25.34 -2.16
CA ASP A 115 5.72 -25.06 -3.33
C ASP A 115 7.06 -25.79 -3.25
N PRO A 116 7.54 -26.39 -4.34
CA PRO A 116 8.79 -27.16 -4.33
C PRO A 116 10.04 -26.31 -4.04
N GLY A 117 9.92 -24.99 -3.92
CA GLY A 117 11.05 -24.07 -3.75
C GLY A 117 11.94 -23.98 -5.00
N PRO A 118 12.90 -23.04 -5.02
CA PRO A 118 13.76 -22.82 -6.18
C PRO A 118 14.71 -24.00 -6.47
N SER A 119 15.12 -24.76 -5.44
CA SER A 119 16.10 -25.85 -5.56
C SER A 119 15.55 -27.13 -6.21
N ARG A 120 14.22 -27.31 -6.29
CA ARG A 120 13.59 -28.49 -6.94
C ARG A 120 12.94 -28.17 -8.27
N PHE A 121 13.15 -26.95 -8.79
CA PHE A 121 12.51 -26.50 -10.03
C PHE A 121 13.10 -27.16 -11.28
N GLY A 122 14.37 -27.57 -11.24
CA GLY A 122 15.04 -28.26 -12.36
C GLY A 122 14.52 -29.67 -12.65
N ASP A 123 13.92 -30.35 -11.65
CA ASP A 123 13.52 -31.76 -11.75
C ASP A 123 12.02 -31.97 -11.98
N ARG A 124 11.17 -30.93 -11.93
CA ARG A 124 9.73 -31.07 -12.19
C ARG A 124 9.39 -30.69 -13.63
N LYS A 125 8.77 -31.65 -14.32
CA LYS A 125 7.98 -31.48 -15.56
C LYS A 125 7.17 -30.19 -15.46
N ILE A 126 7.24 -29.33 -16.49
CA ILE A 126 6.42 -28.12 -16.63
C ILE A 126 4.95 -28.52 -16.38
N HIS A 127 4.41 -28.18 -15.21
CA HIS A 127 3.01 -28.40 -14.90
C HIS A 127 2.22 -27.33 -15.65
N THR A 128 1.61 -27.71 -16.77
CA THR A 128 0.60 -26.88 -17.43
C THR A 128 -0.54 -26.64 -16.44
N VAL A 129 -0.94 -25.37 -16.28
CA VAL A 129 -1.96 -24.94 -15.33
C VAL A 129 -3.23 -25.79 -15.50
N HIS A 130 -3.71 -26.40 -14.42
CA HIS A 130 -5.06 -26.99 -14.38
C HIS A 130 -6.09 -25.85 -14.45
N ASN A 131 -6.41 -25.39 -15.67
CA ASN A 131 -7.34 -24.29 -15.97
C ASN A 131 -8.80 -24.56 -15.56
N GLU A 132 -9.05 -25.73 -14.97
CA GLU A 132 -10.34 -26.21 -14.52
C GLU A 132 -10.66 -25.77 -13.08
N ARG A 133 -9.63 -25.47 -12.27
CA ARG A 133 -9.82 -25.08 -10.87
C ARG A 133 -10.21 -23.61 -10.75
N ALA A 134 -11.08 -23.29 -9.81
CA ALA A 134 -11.47 -21.91 -9.53
C ALA A 134 -10.28 -21.13 -8.96
N SER A 135 -10.01 -19.93 -9.50
CA SER A 135 -8.77 -19.21 -9.17
C SER A 135 -8.74 -18.71 -7.73
N TRP A 136 -9.90 -18.46 -7.13
CA TRP A 136 -9.99 -18.10 -5.72
C TRP A 136 -9.53 -19.22 -4.77
N VAL A 137 -9.63 -20.50 -5.17
CA VAL A 137 -9.09 -21.61 -4.36
C VAL A 137 -7.57 -21.51 -4.34
N ARG A 138 -6.97 -21.26 -5.51
CA ARG A 138 -5.52 -21.07 -5.66
C ARG A 138 -5.04 -19.83 -4.90
N LEU A 139 -5.84 -18.77 -4.87
CA LEU A 139 -5.58 -17.58 -4.08
C LEU A 139 -5.52 -17.92 -2.59
N LEU A 140 -6.53 -18.61 -2.05
CA LEU A 140 -6.54 -19.00 -0.63
C LEU A 140 -5.35 -19.91 -0.27
N GLU A 141 -5.00 -20.87 -1.13
CA GLU A 141 -3.79 -21.69 -0.97
C GLU A 141 -2.52 -20.85 -0.88
N THR A 142 -2.42 -19.87 -1.77
CA THR A 142 -1.27 -18.97 -1.82
C THR A 142 -1.16 -18.13 -0.55
N ILE A 143 -2.27 -17.61 -0.03
CA ILE A 143 -2.30 -16.83 1.21
C ILE A 143 -1.91 -17.70 2.41
N GLN A 144 -2.42 -18.95 2.48
CA GLN A 144 -1.99 -19.91 3.52
C GLN A 144 -0.49 -20.21 3.43
N GLY A 145 0.03 -20.35 2.21
CA GLY A 145 1.46 -20.54 1.96
C GLY A 145 2.30 -19.36 2.37
N MET A 146 1.88 -18.14 2.01
CA MET A 146 2.54 -16.90 2.42
C MET A 146 2.72 -16.82 3.93
N GLU A 147 1.67 -17.03 4.72
CA GLU A 147 1.74 -16.96 6.19
C GLU A 147 2.65 -18.05 6.77
N ARG A 148 2.61 -19.26 6.21
CA ARG A 148 3.45 -20.38 6.66
C ARG A 148 4.93 -20.17 6.33
N ASP A 149 5.22 -19.79 5.09
CA ASP A 149 6.58 -19.67 4.56
C ASP A 149 7.31 -18.47 5.17
N SER A 150 6.61 -17.34 5.31
CA SER A 150 7.14 -16.13 5.98
C SER A 150 7.46 -16.41 7.45
N MET A 151 6.54 -17.07 8.17
CA MET A 151 6.75 -17.43 9.58
C MET A 151 7.90 -18.42 9.75
N ALA A 152 8.00 -19.44 8.90
CA ALA A 152 9.11 -20.39 8.95
C ALA A 152 10.46 -19.68 8.74
N TRP A 153 10.54 -18.80 7.74
CA TRP A 153 11.74 -18.00 7.46
C TRP A 153 12.11 -17.05 8.60
N GLU A 154 11.14 -16.34 9.18
CA GLU A 154 11.36 -15.45 10.32
C GLU A 154 11.93 -16.22 11.53
N MET A 155 11.40 -17.42 11.81
CA MET A 155 11.93 -18.27 12.89
C MET A 155 13.37 -18.73 12.60
N ASP A 156 13.69 -19.06 11.34
CA ASP A 156 15.04 -19.49 10.95
C ASP A 156 16.07 -18.35 11.08
N LEU A 157 15.70 -17.11 10.72
CA LEU A 157 16.53 -15.93 10.94
C LEU A 157 16.82 -15.69 12.42
N TRP A 158 15.82 -15.84 13.28
CA TRP A 158 16.02 -15.67 14.71
C TRP A 158 16.93 -16.76 15.31
N ARG A 159 16.78 -18.01 14.87
CA ARG A 159 17.67 -19.11 15.28
C ARG A 159 19.12 -18.86 14.88
N SER A 160 19.36 -18.27 13.71
CA SER A 160 20.74 -18.01 13.25
C SER A 160 21.43 -16.92 14.07
N VAL A 161 20.68 -15.97 14.64
CA VAL A 161 21.22 -14.84 15.40
C VAL A 161 21.36 -15.11 16.91
N GLU A 162 20.51 -15.98 17.47
CA GLU A 162 20.53 -16.30 18.91
C GLU A 162 21.27 -17.61 19.23
N GLY A 163 21.56 -18.43 18.21
CA GLY A 163 22.15 -19.76 18.39
C GLY A 163 21.13 -20.79 18.90
N SER A 164 21.43 -22.07 18.69
CA SER A 164 20.53 -23.20 19.03
C SER A 164 20.40 -23.48 20.54
N THR A 165 21.03 -22.69 21.42
CA THR A 165 21.29 -23.01 22.84
C THR A 165 20.27 -22.50 23.83
N VAL A 166 19.33 -21.62 23.45
CA VAL A 166 18.23 -21.22 24.33
C VAL A 166 17.02 -22.10 24.05
N GLY A 167 16.64 -22.92 25.03
CA GLY A 167 15.60 -23.94 24.93
C GLY A 167 14.38 -23.45 24.15
N GLY A 168 14.13 -24.11 23.01
CA GLY A 168 12.95 -23.96 22.17
C GLY A 168 12.43 -22.53 22.05
N ILE A 169 12.98 -21.73 21.11
CA ILE A 169 12.38 -20.47 20.66
C ILE A 169 10.94 -20.78 20.20
N SER A 170 10.00 -20.63 21.13
CA SER A 170 8.57 -20.82 20.93
C SER A 170 7.98 -19.47 20.55
N ARG A 171 6.96 -19.47 19.68
CA ARG A 171 6.14 -18.29 19.36
C ARG A 171 5.60 -17.58 20.61
N ARG A 172 5.53 -18.27 21.76
CA ARG A 172 5.12 -17.71 23.07
C ARG A 172 6.24 -17.02 23.84
N SER A 173 7.52 -17.32 23.56
CA SER A 173 8.66 -16.72 24.27
C SER A 173 8.95 -15.30 23.80
N ARG A 174 8.59 -14.97 22.55
CA ARG A 174 8.52 -13.60 22.07
C ARG A 174 7.05 -13.19 22.05
N ASN A 175 6.71 -12.11 22.73
CA ASN A 175 5.41 -11.47 22.61
C ASN A 175 5.31 -10.78 21.24
N PHE A 176 5.40 -11.54 20.15
CA PHE A 176 5.16 -11.01 18.81
C PHE A 176 3.77 -10.38 18.83
N GLU A 177 3.71 -9.06 18.69
CA GLU A 177 2.44 -8.39 18.46
C GLU A 177 1.76 -9.06 17.26
N PHE A 178 0.49 -9.44 17.45
CA PHE A 178 -0.26 -10.07 16.38
C PHE A 178 -0.31 -9.11 15.18
N PRO A 179 -0.19 -9.61 13.93
CA PRO A 179 -0.37 -8.80 12.74
C PRO A 179 -1.66 -7.97 12.85
N THR A 180 -1.56 -6.65 12.64
CA THR A 180 -2.73 -5.77 12.67
C THR A 180 -3.52 -5.86 11.37
N LEU A 181 -3.00 -6.53 10.34
CA LEU A 181 -3.71 -6.86 9.11
C LEU A 181 -3.68 -8.37 8.86
N ALA A 182 -4.86 -8.97 8.64
CA ALA A 182 -5.00 -10.37 8.29
C ALA A 182 -6.09 -10.58 7.24
N VAL A 183 -5.96 -11.65 6.45
CA VAL A 183 -7.00 -12.06 5.50
C VAL A 183 -8.07 -12.85 6.25
N GLY A 184 -9.30 -12.36 6.22
CA GLY A 184 -10.48 -13.02 6.74
C GLY A 184 -11.27 -13.70 5.62
N VAL A 185 -11.81 -14.88 5.93
CA VAL A 185 -12.71 -15.64 5.07
C VAL A 185 -14.01 -15.92 5.82
N GLN A 186 -15.15 -15.70 5.16
CA GLN A 186 -16.47 -16.13 5.62
C GLN A 186 -17.14 -16.97 4.53
N SER A 187 -18.07 -17.85 4.91
CA SER A 187 -18.91 -18.54 3.92
C SER A 187 -20.25 -17.81 3.74
N THR A 188 -20.68 -17.70 2.49
CA THR A 188 -22.03 -17.25 2.12
C THR A 188 -22.69 -18.29 1.23
N THR A 189 -23.98 -18.56 1.45
CA THR A 189 -24.74 -19.50 0.63
C THR A 189 -25.36 -18.77 -0.54
N ARG A 190 -25.09 -19.23 -1.76
CA ARG A 190 -25.70 -18.70 -2.99
C ARG A 190 -26.45 -19.79 -3.74
N THR A 191 -27.52 -19.37 -4.42
CA THR A 191 -28.36 -20.20 -5.27
C THR A 191 -28.06 -19.90 -6.73
N PHE A 192 -27.87 -20.95 -7.52
CA PHE A 192 -27.59 -20.90 -8.95
C PHE A 192 -28.65 -21.68 -9.70
N ASP A 193 -29.01 -21.18 -10.87
CA ASP A 193 -29.93 -21.81 -11.80
C ASP A 193 -29.41 -21.72 -13.23
N GLU A 194 -30.15 -22.29 -14.17
CA GLU A 194 -29.80 -22.31 -15.60
C GLU A 194 -29.65 -20.91 -16.22
N THR A 195 -30.24 -19.88 -15.60
CA THR A 195 -30.17 -18.47 -16.06
C THR A 195 -29.00 -17.69 -15.47
N SER A 196 -28.20 -18.31 -14.59
CA SER A 196 -27.07 -17.65 -13.95
C SER A 196 -25.98 -17.29 -14.96
N THR A 197 -25.61 -16.00 -15.02
CA THR A 197 -24.63 -15.45 -15.97
C THR A 197 -23.26 -16.12 -15.85
N LEU A 198 -22.79 -16.34 -14.62
CA LEU A 198 -21.54 -17.06 -14.36
C LEU A 198 -21.81 -18.54 -14.07
N ARG A 199 -21.20 -19.40 -14.91
CA ARG A 199 -21.21 -20.85 -14.71
C ARG A 199 -20.01 -21.39 -13.89
N ARG A 200 -19.03 -20.54 -13.58
CA ARG A 200 -17.90 -20.88 -12.70
C ARG A 200 -18.20 -20.42 -11.27
N PRO A 201 -17.79 -21.19 -10.24
CA PRO A 201 -17.95 -20.79 -8.85
C PRO A 201 -17.00 -19.64 -8.54
N TYR A 202 -17.49 -18.62 -7.85
CA TYR A 202 -16.72 -17.40 -7.59
C TYR A 202 -16.66 -17.05 -6.10
N ALA A 203 -15.56 -16.43 -5.69
CA ALA A 203 -15.47 -15.74 -4.42
C ALA A 203 -16.01 -14.31 -4.54
N THR A 204 -16.54 -13.75 -3.46
CA THR A 204 -16.94 -12.34 -3.39
C THR A 204 -15.92 -11.54 -2.57
N THR A 205 -15.53 -10.38 -3.06
CA THR A 205 -14.77 -9.37 -2.30
C THR A 205 -15.21 -7.97 -2.73
N THR A 206 -14.56 -6.92 -2.25
CA THR A 206 -14.74 -5.55 -2.75
C THR A 206 -13.51 -5.12 -3.53
N ILE A 207 -13.65 -4.14 -4.43
CA ILE A 207 -12.49 -3.61 -5.16
C ILE A 207 -11.39 -3.12 -4.21
N THR A 208 -11.78 -2.56 -3.06
CA THR A 208 -10.84 -2.10 -2.03
C THR A 208 -10.04 -3.26 -1.44
N HIS A 209 -10.71 -4.31 -0.98
CA HIS A 209 -10.02 -5.47 -0.44
C HIS A 209 -9.23 -6.21 -1.52
N LEU A 210 -9.66 -6.19 -2.79
CA LEU A 210 -8.86 -6.77 -3.86
C LEU A 210 -7.54 -6.03 -4.05
N ILE A 211 -7.55 -4.69 -4.08
CA ILE A 211 -6.34 -3.87 -4.16
C ILE A 211 -5.42 -4.17 -2.97
N GLU A 212 -5.96 -4.21 -1.76
CA GLU A 212 -5.20 -4.55 -0.54
C GLU A 212 -4.63 -5.98 -0.57
N LEU A 213 -5.40 -6.96 -1.07
CA LEU A 213 -4.96 -8.36 -1.24
C LEU A 213 -3.81 -8.44 -2.23
N THR A 214 -3.89 -7.69 -3.34
CA THR A 214 -2.83 -7.68 -4.36
C THR A 214 -1.51 -7.22 -3.76
N ALA A 215 -1.52 -6.07 -3.07
CA ALA A 215 -0.34 -5.53 -2.39
C ALA A 215 0.20 -6.51 -1.33
N THR A 216 -0.67 -7.09 -0.51
CA THR A 216 -0.26 -8.04 0.55
C THR A 216 0.49 -9.25 0.00
N LEU A 217 0.15 -9.69 -1.21
CA LEU A 217 0.82 -10.80 -1.91
C LEU A 217 2.11 -10.37 -2.63
N GLY A 218 2.46 -9.09 -2.64
CA GLY A 218 3.60 -8.55 -3.39
C GLY A 218 3.32 -8.41 -4.90
N LEU A 219 2.04 -8.27 -5.28
CA LEU A 219 1.63 -7.87 -6.63
C LEU A 219 1.54 -6.35 -6.69
N TYR A 220 1.97 -5.77 -7.81
CA TYR A 220 1.75 -4.36 -8.13
C TYR A 220 0.95 -4.24 -9.42
N TRP A 221 0.28 -3.10 -9.60
CA TRP A 221 -0.57 -2.87 -10.76
C TRP A 221 0.27 -2.45 -11.96
N LYS A 222 0.06 -3.09 -13.12
CA LYS A 222 0.64 -2.70 -14.41
C LYS A 222 -0.35 -1.97 -15.29
N ARG A 223 -1.64 -2.25 -15.12
CA ARG A 223 -2.73 -1.51 -15.73
C ARG A 223 -3.88 -1.43 -14.74
N PHE A 224 -4.38 -0.23 -14.52
CA PHE A 224 -5.53 0.03 -13.67
C PHE A 224 -6.40 1.08 -14.37
N ASP A 225 -7.32 0.61 -15.20
CA ASP A 225 -8.10 1.43 -16.11
C ASP A 225 -9.59 1.25 -15.80
N GLN A 226 -10.18 2.25 -15.16
CA GLN A 226 -11.58 2.21 -14.71
C GLN A 226 -12.57 2.54 -15.84
N ASP A 227 -12.13 3.27 -16.86
CA ASP A 227 -12.97 3.66 -17.97
C ASP A 227 -13.19 2.48 -18.92
N GLU A 228 -12.12 1.75 -19.23
CA GLU A 228 -12.16 0.55 -20.07
C GLU A 228 -12.46 -0.74 -19.28
N ASP A 229 -12.57 -0.64 -17.95
CA ASP A 229 -12.72 -1.78 -17.04
C ASP A 229 -11.63 -2.87 -17.24
N VAL A 230 -10.39 -2.45 -17.50
CA VAL A 230 -9.24 -3.35 -17.71
C VAL A 230 -8.24 -3.24 -16.56
N TYR A 231 -8.04 -4.37 -15.88
CA TYR A 231 -7.20 -4.42 -14.69
C TYR A 231 -6.15 -5.52 -14.82
N ARG A 232 -4.88 -5.20 -14.55
CA ARG A 232 -3.78 -6.17 -14.54
C ARG A 232 -2.77 -5.86 -13.45
N ALA A 233 -2.52 -6.83 -12.58
CA ALA A 233 -1.45 -6.81 -11.60
C ALA A 233 -0.53 -8.01 -11.78
N GLU A 234 0.76 -7.82 -11.52
CA GLU A 234 1.79 -8.86 -11.56
C GLU A 234 2.88 -8.58 -10.52
N GLY A 235 3.61 -9.61 -10.13
CA GLY A 235 4.61 -9.51 -9.06
C GLY A 235 4.72 -10.82 -8.28
N ASN A 236 5.89 -11.06 -7.69
CA ASN A 236 6.13 -12.21 -6.82
C ASN A 236 5.70 -13.59 -7.41
N GLY A 237 5.87 -13.80 -8.72
CA GLY A 237 5.48 -15.04 -9.40
C GLY A 237 3.98 -15.25 -9.59
N MET A 238 3.18 -14.19 -9.45
CA MET A 238 1.72 -14.22 -9.55
C MET A 238 1.21 -13.15 -10.50
N SER A 239 -0.04 -13.29 -10.91
CA SER A 239 -0.76 -12.29 -11.70
C SER A 239 -2.26 -12.31 -11.41
N ILE A 240 -2.88 -11.14 -11.54
CA ILE A 240 -4.33 -10.96 -11.46
C ILE A 240 -4.78 -10.19 -12.69
N HIS A 241 -5.82 -10.68 -13.35
CA HIS A 241 -6.43 -10.06 -14.52
C HIS A 241 -7.90 -9.82 -14.23
N GLY A 242 -8.39 -8.60 -14.49
CA GLY A 242 -9.77 -8.21 -14.28
C GLY A 242 -10.41 -7.62 -15.52
N TYR A 243 -11.69 -7.92 -15.71
CA TYR A 243 -12.54 -7.41 -16.78
C TYR A 243 -14.00 -7.36 -16.34
N ARG A 244 -14.83 -6.59 -17.04
CA ARG A 244 -16.26 -6.52 -16.78
C ARG A 244 -17.04 -7.57 -17.58
N ILE A 245 -17.95 -8.25 -16.89
CA ILE A 245 -18.99 -9.07 -17.52
C ILE A 245 -20.31 -8.28 -17.44
N ARG A 246 -20.94 -8.08 -18.60
CA ARG A 246 -22.24 -7.41 -18.70
C ARG A 246 -23.26 -8.08 -17.78
N GLU A 247 -24.07 -7.29 -17.09
CA GLU A 247 -25.11 -7.72 -16.13
C GLU A 247 -24.63 -8.46 -14.87
N PHE A 248 -23.33 -8.78 -14.77
CA PHE A 248 -22.77 -9.43 -13.59
C PHE A 248 -21.85 -8.51 -12.77
N GLY A 249 -20.95 -7.76 -13.42
CA GLY A 249 -20.01 -6.84 -12.77
C GLY A 249 -18.54 -7.17 -13.06
N LEU A 250 -17.65 -6.69 -12.20
CA LEU A 250 -16.21 -6.88 -12.33
C LEU A 250 -15.78 -8.28 -11.87
N VAL A 251 -15.07 -8.98 -12.75
CA VAL A 251 -14.58 -10.34 -12.53
C VAL A 251 -13.08 -10.36 -12.66
N PHE A 252 -12.43 -11.08 -11.75
CA PHE A 252 -10.99 -11.22 -11.67
C PHE A 252 -10.58 -12.69 -11.68
N THR A 253 -9.45 -12.98 -12.32
CA THR A 253 -8.83 -14.30 -12.37
C THR A 253 -7.44 -14.20 -11.76
N PHE A 254 -7.19 -14.99 -10.71
CA PHE A 254 -5.88 -15.12 -10.10
C PHE A 254 -5.08 -16.25 -10.78
N ALA A 255 -3.81 -16.01 -11.07
CA ALA A 255 -2.93 -17.02 -11.63
C ALA A 255 -1.57 -16.98 -10.95
N LYS A 256 -1.10 -18.15 -10.51
CA LYS A 256 0.28 -18.34 -10.06
C LYS A 256 1.11 -18.82 -11.25
N THR A 257 1.98 -17.94 -11.74
CA THR A 257 2.74 -18.12 -12.99
C THR A 257 4.20 -18.50 -12.75
N GLY A 258 4.72 -18.29 -11.55
CA GLY A 258 6.11 -18.56 -11.18
C GLY A 258 6.30 -18.90 -9.70
N ILE A 259 7.55 -18.82 -9.27
CA ILE A 259 7.96 -19.07 -7.88
C ILE A 259 7.62 -17.85 -7.03
N THR A 260 6.96 -18.09 -5.90
CA THR A 260 6.68 -17.07 -4.90
C THR A 260 7.80 -17.00 -3.86
N ASN A 261 8.20 -15.78 -3.47
CA ASN A 261 9.12 -15.53 -2.37
C ASN A 261 8.42 -14.70 -1.27
N PHE A 262 7.99 -15.35 -0.20
CA PHE A 262 7.37 -14.70 0.97
C PHE A 262 8.35 -14.53 2.14
N ARG A 263 9.65 -14.42 1.85
CA ARG A 263 10.70 -14.20 2.86
C ARG A 263 10.93 -12.70 3.06
N ASP A 264 12.07 -12.21 2.59
CA ASP A 264 12.47 -10.81 2.56
C ASP A 264 11.53 -9.90 1.75
N HIS A 265 10.75 -10.48 0.81
CA HIS A 265 9.76 -9.76 0.01
C HIS A 265 8.33 -9.80 0.59
N ARG A 266 8.14 -10.34 1.80
CA ARG A 266 6.84 -10.29 2.48
C ARG A 266 6.52 -8.84 2.87
N VAL A 267 5.38 -8.35 2.37
CA VAL A 267 4.84 -7.06 2.80
C VAL A 267 4.50 -7.10 4.29
N ILE A 268 4.88 -6.04 5.01
CA ILE A 268 4.61 -5.88 6.45
C ILE A 268 3.09 -5.98 6.68
N PRO A 269 2.60 -6.87 7.56
CA PRO A 269 1.16 -7.08 7.74
C PRO A 269 0.55 -6.08 8.75
N THR A 270 0.61 -4.80 8.42
CA THR A 270 0.03 -3.70 9.20
C THR A 270 -1.17 -3.06 8.53
N GLU A 271 -2.11 -2.51 9.30
CA GLU A 271 -3.33 -1.91 8.76
C GLU A 271 -3.04 -0.70 7.86
N GLU A 272 -1.98 0.07 8.15
CA GLU A 272 -1.53 1.19 7.33
C GLU A 272 -1.21 0.81 5.88
N VAL A 273 -0.84 -0.45 5.60
CA VAL A 273 -0.63 -0.94 4.24
C VAL A 273 -1.84 -0.68 3.35
N LYS A 274 -3.05 -0.71 3.92
CA LYS A 274 -4.27 -0.38 3.19
C LYS A 274 -4.22 1.03 2.61
N GLU A 275 -3.76 2.01 3.38
CA GLU A 275 -3.65 3.40 2.93
C GLU A 275 -2.55 3.58 1.88
N LEU A 276 -1.41 2.92 2.07
CA LEU A 276 -0.28 2.99 1.14
C LEU A 276 -0.67 2.51 -0.26
N CYS A 277 -1.57 1.52 -0.35
CA CYS A 277 -2.10 1.04 -1.63
C CYS A 277 -2.82 2.12 -2.44
N TYR A 278 -3.23 3.21 -1.80
CA TYR A 278 -3.92 4.36 -2.41
C TYR A 278 -3.04 5.61 -2.48
N GLY A 279 -1.74 5.46 -2.17
CA GLY A 279 -0.81 6.57 -2.13
C GLY A 279 -0.95 7.46 -0.90
N ASN A 280 -1.62 6.98 0.16
CA ASN A 280 -1.78 7.70 1.41
C ASN A 280 -0.80 7.14 2.45
N VAL A 281 -0.05 8.01 3.12
CA VAL A 281 0.94 7.62 4.12
C VAL A 281 0.73 8.39 5.43
N PRO A 282 0.38 7.72 6.54
CA PRO A 282 0.28 8.36 7.85
C PRO A 282 1.60 9.04 8.24
N THR A 283 1.54 10.26 8.77
CA THR A 283 2.71 11.00 9.25
C THR A 283 3.00 10.72 10.74
N ILE A 284 4.15 11.18 11.22
CA ILE A 284 4.49 11.23 12.66
C ILE A 284 3.53 12.08 13.51
N TYR A 285 2.75 12.99 12.89
CA TYR A 285 1.78 13.83 13.60
C TYR A 285 0.41 13.17 13.80
N ARG A 286 0.17 12.03 13.14
CA ARG A 286 -1.09 11.30 13.27
C ARG A 286 -0.97 10.32 14.44
N LEU A 287 -1.89 10.40 15.39
CA LEU A 287 -1.96 9.49 16.54
C LEU A 287 -2.24 8.04 16.10
N ARG A 288 -1.80 7.07 16.91
CA ARG A 288 -2.06 5.63 16.73
C ARG A 288 -3.23 5.17 17.59
N ASP A 289 -4.30 5.95 17.65
CA ASP A 289 -5.45 5.69 18.52
C ASP A 289 -6.62 5.04 17.77
N TRP A 290 -7.52 4.43 18.55
CA TRP A 290 -8.75 3.80 18.04
C TRP A 290 -9.76 4.82 17.47
N GLU A 291 -9.54 6.11 17.77
CA GLU A 291 -10.28 7.24 17.21
C GLU A 291 -9.79 7.64 15.82
N ASP A 292 -8.70 7.05 15.34
CA ASP A 292 -8.21 7.23 13.98
C ASP A 292 -9.23 6.68 12.96
N LYS A 293 -10.22 7.51 12.65
CA LYS A 293 -11.29 7.24 11.71
C LYS A 293 -10.84 7.41 10.27
N THR A 294 -9.59 7.75 9.98
CA THR A 294 -9.13 8.05 8.63
C THR A 294 -9.29 6.85 7.68
N LEU A 295 -8.96 5.63 8.14
CA LEU A 295 -9.28 4.37 7.43
C LEU A 295 -10.80 4.13 7.27
N ARG A 296 -11.60 4.68 8.18
CA ARG A 296 -13.07 4.54 8.21
C ARG A 296 -13.79 5.68 7.47
N ASN A 297 -13.08 6.76 7.15
CA ASN A 297 -13.60 7.97 6.52
C ASN A 297 -12.60 8.47 5.46
N PRO A 298 -12.61 7.85 4.26
CA PRO A 298 -11.74 8.23 3.14
C PRO A 298 -11.83 9.73 2.79
N ASP A 299 -13.00 10.34 2.99
CA ASP A 299 -13.22 11.76 2.69
C ASP A 299 -12.48 12.70 3.65
N ALA A 300 -12.25 12.26 4.90
CA ALA A 300 -11.47 13.03 5.86
C ALA A 300 -9.99 13.10 5.48
N THR A 301 -9.46 12.02 4.88
CA THR A 301 -8.09 12.01 4.35
C THR A 301 -7.96 12.93 3.14
N ARG A 302 -8.95 12.94 2.23
CA ARG A 302 -8.91 13.78 1.02
C ARG A 302 -9.00 15.27 1.31
N ARG A 303 -9.76 15.65 2.35
CA ARG A 303 -10.01 17.06 2.73
C ARG A 303 -9.30 17.43 4.04
N GLN A 304 -8.16 16.81 4.29
CA GLN A 304 -7.39 17.11 5.49
C GLN A 304 -6.93 18.58 5.46
N THR A 305 -7.09 19.27 6.58
CA THR A 305 -6.60 20.64 6.79
C THR A 305 -5.25 20.65 7.52
N GLU A 306 -4.99 19.60 8.31
CA GLU A 306 -3.72 19.37 8.96
C GLU A 306 -2.94 18.29 8.23
N LEU A 307 -1.62 18.41 8.20
CA LEU A 307 -0.71 17.39 7.66
C LEU A 307 -0.69 16.11 8.53
N LYS A 308 -1.76 15.30 8.47
CA LYS A 308 -1.89 14.00 9.15
C LYS A 308 -1.46 12.86 8.24
N THR A 309 -1.70 12.99 6.94
CA THR A 309 -1.40 11.99 5.92
C THR A 309 -0.69 12.64 4.73
N LEU A 310 0.39 12.04 4.23
CA LEU A 310 0.98 12.42 2.95
C LEU A 310 0.16 11.79 1.83
N GLN A 311 -0.27 12.58 0.85
CA GLN A 311 -0.99 12.07 -0.32
C GLN A 311 -0.05 12.12 -1.53
N LEU A 312 0.39 10.96 -1.99
CA LEU A 312 1.48 10.79 -2.94
C LEU A 312 1.07 10.01 -4.21
N GLY A 313 -0.22 9.69 -4.33
CA GLY A 313 -0.75 8.82 -5.38
C GLY A 313 -0.89 9.44 -6.77
N SER A 314 -0.76 10.77 -6.87
CA SER A 314 -0.80 11.53 -8.11
C SER A 314 -0.07 12.86 -7.95
N ARG A 315 0.27 13.52 -9.06
CA ARG A 315 0.90 14.86 -9.03
C ARG A 315 0.06 15.89 -8.29
N ARG A 316 -1.27 15.84 -8.46
CA ARG A 316 -2.22 16.72 -7.78
C ARG A 316 -2.22 16.51 -6.27
N GLU A 317 -2.19 15.26 -5.82
CA GLU A 317 -2.14 14.91 -4.40
C GLU A 317 -0.80 15.32 -3.77
N ILE A 318 0.30 15.13 -4.50
CA ILE A 318 1.63 15.61 -4.08
C ILE A 318 1.59 17.13 -3.89
N ALA A 319 1.07 17.87 -4.86
CA ALA A 319 0.93 19.32 -4.80
C ALA A 319 0.09 19.78 -3.59
N ALA A 320 -1.02 19.09 -3.30
CA ALA A 320 -1.83 19.35 -2.10
C ALA A 320 -1.05 19.10 -0.80
N THR A 321 -0.25 18.03 -0.75
CA THR A 321 0.63 17.73 0.39
C THR A 321 1.70 18.82 0.58
N LEU A 322 2.30 19.31 -0.49
CA LEU A 322 3.28 20.41 -0.45
C LEU A 322 2.65 21.73 0.01
N SER A 323 1.39 21.97 -0.38
CA SER A 323 0.62 23.13 0.12
C SER A 323 0.41 23.07 1.64
N LEU A 324 0.07 21.90 2.18
CA LEU A 324 -0.07 21.68 3.64
C LEU A 324 1.24 21.80 4.41
N ILE A 325 2.38 21.55 3.75
CA ILE A 325 3.72 21.80 4.30
C ILE A 325 4.06 23.29 4.32
N GLY A 326 3.42 24.08 3.46
CA GLY A 326 3.65 25.53 3.32
C GLY A 326 4.53 25.91 2.13
N CYS A 327 4.76 25.02 1.17
CA CYS A 327 5.54 25.34 -0.04
C CYS A 327 4.90 26.48 -0.85
N ASP A 328 5.73 27.27 -1.53
CA ASP A 328 5.26 28.37 -2.36
C ASP A 328 4.53 27.88 -3.64
N SER A 329 3.71 28.77 -4.22
CA SER A 329 2.90 28.44 -5.40
C SER A 329 3.72 28.00 -6.61
N ASN A 330 4.94 28.52 -6.78
CA ASN A 330 5.81 28.18 -7.91
C ASN A 330 6.28 26.72 -7.79
N THR A 331 6.75 26.33 -6.60
CA THR A 331 7.12 24.95 -6.28
C THR A 331 5.92 24.02 -6.50
N ILE A 332 4.73 24.39 -6.00
CA ILE A 332 3.51 23.58 -6.15
C ILE A 332 3.13 23.39 -7.63
N GLU A 333 3.20 24.45 -8.43
CA GLU A 333 2.88 24.41 -9.86
C GLU A 333 3.85 23.52 -10.64
N GLN A 334 5.14 23.60 -10.33
CA GLN A 334 6.18 22.78 -10.97
C GLN A 334 5.97 21.28 -10.69
N PHE A 335 5.63 20.92 -9.45
CA PHE A 335 5.27 19.53 -9.11
C PHE A 335 3.98 19.06 -9.81
N SER A 336 3.04 19.97 -10.05
CA SER A 336 1.77 19.67 -10.72
C SER A 336 1.95 19.41 -12.22
N THR A 337 2.72 20.27 -12.90
CA THR A 337 2.94 20.16 -14.36
C THR A 337 3.93 19.04 -14.72
N GLY A 338 4.86 18.73 -13.81
CA GLY A 338 5.85 17.65 -13.95
C GLY A 338 6.88 17.86 -15.06
N HIS A 339 7.17 19.13 -15.37
CA HIS A 339 8.28 19.51 -16.25
C HIS A 339 9.59 19.71 -15.48
N SER A 340 9.53 19.86 -14.15
CA SER A 340 10.70 20.06 -13.32
C SER A 340 11.44 18.75 -13.01
N ARG A 341 12.76 18.85 -12.84
CA ARG A 341 13.59 17.75 -12.39
C ARG A 341 13.36 17.53 -10.90
N GLN A 342 12.88 16.34 -10.53
CA GLN A 342 12.57 15.97 -9.14
C GLN A 342 13.52 14.93 -8.55
N ASN A 343 14.50 14.47 -9.34
CA ASN A 343 15.40 13.39 -8.96
C ASN A 343 16.85 13.89 -8.89
N HIS A 344 17.49 13.66 -7.74
CA HIS A 344 18.95 13.59 -7.62
C HIS A 344 19.39 12.11 -7.74
N PHE A 345 19.80 11.45 -6.66
CA PHE A 345 19.96 10.00 -6.51
C PHE A 345 18.64 9.24 -6.53
N PHE A 346 17.62 9.81 -5.89
CA PHE A 346 16.27 9.28 -5.84
C PHE A 346 15.28 10.46 -5.80
N PRO A 347 13.98 10.22 -6.05
CA PRO A 347 12.98 11.28 -6.08
C PRO A 347 12.86 12.01 -4.74
N LEU A 348 12.76 13.34 -4.77
CA LEU A 348 12.61 14.20 -3.57
C LEU A 348 11.43 13.77 -2.67
N ILE A 349 10.39 13.18 -3.26
CA ILE A 349 9.24 12.65 -2.51
C ILE A 349 9.64 11.51 -1.56
N PHE A 350 10.65 10.71 -1.86
CA PHE A 350 11.16 9.70 -0.93
C PHE A 350 11.93 10.32 0.24
N GLU A 351 12.49 11.53 0.09
CA GLU A 351 13.04 12.27 1.23
C GLU A 351 11.92 12.68 2.17
N LEU A 352 10.86 13.29 1.63
CA LEU A 352 9.68 13.66 2.39
C LEU A 352 9.05 12.45 3.09
N LEU A 353 8.97 11.32 2.38
CA LEU A 353 8.50 10.05 2.93
C LEU A 353 9.37 9.62 4.13
N GLY A 354 10.70 9.56 3.97
CA GLY A 354 11.59 9.19 5.07
C GLY A 354 11.59 10.20 6.22
N MET A 355 11.38 11.48 5.95
CA MET A 355 11.36 12.55 6.96
C MET A 355 10.08 12.54 7.80
N LEU A 356 8.92 12.26 7.21
CA LEU A 356 7.61 12.43 7.88
C LEU A 356 6.78 11.17 8.03
N ALA A 357 7.01 10.12 7.25
CA ALA A 357 6.18 8.93 7.31
C ALA A 357 6.31 8.23 8.66
N ARG A 358 5.18 7.78 9.18
CA ARG A 358 5.14 6.89 10.34
C ARG A 358 5.99 5.64 10.08
N THR A 359 6.69 5.19 11.10
CA THR A 359 7.43 3.91 11.04
C THR A 359 6.43 2.76 11.06
N LEU A 360 6.48 1.90 10.03
CA LEU A 360 5.55 0.77 9.89
C LEU A 360 6.17 -0.56 10.31
N HIS A 361 7.51 -0.62 10.42
CA HIS A 361 8.20 -1.77 10.95
C HIS A 361 7.74 -2.09 12.37
N GLN A 362 7.53 -3.39 12.61
CA GLN A 362 7.09 -3.92 13.89
C GLN A 362 8.30 -4.48 14.63
N LYS A 363 8.46 -4.09 15.89
CA LYS A 363 9.56 -4.58 16.74
C LYS A 363 9.59 -6.11 16.76
N ASP A 364 10.79 -6.67 16.69
CA ASP A 364 11.10 -8.11 16.67
C ASP A 364 10.63 -8.86 15.40
N ARG A 365 10.11 -8.16 14.39
CA ARG A 365 9.71 -8.77 13.10
C ARG A 365 10.80 -8.57 12.06
N CYS A 366 10.84 -9.44 11.06
CA CYS A 366 11.87 -9.41 10.01
C CYS A 366 11.43 -8.76 8.69
N TYR A 367 10.19 -8.27 8.63
CA TYR A 367 9.60 -7.76 7.39
C TYR A 367 9.94 -6.28 7.20
N THR A 368 10.36 -5.95 5.98
CA THR A 368 10.74 -4.58 5.58
C THR A 368 9.95 -4.07 4.37
N TYR A 369 9.29 -4.96 3.63
CA TYR A 369 8.65 -4.60 2.35
C TYR A 369 7.32 -3.87 2.55
N LEU A 370 7.09 -2.83 1.75
CA LEU A 370 5.87 -2.04 1.68
C LEU A 370 5.42 -1.88 0.22
N PRO A 371 4.11 -1.72 -0.05
CA PRO A 371 3.68 -1.22 -1.34
C PRO A 371 4.16 0.23 -1.52
N ASN A 372 4.58 0.60 -2.73
CA ASN A 372 5.07 1.93 -3.03
C ASN A 372 3.88 2.92 -3.10
N PRO A 373 3.79 3.91 -2.18
CA PRO A 373 2.68 4.86 -2.19
C PRO A 373 2.87 5.99 -3.21
N THR A 374 3.98 6.01 -3.95
CA THR A 374 4.37 7.14 -4.80
C THR A 374 4.26 6.79 -6.29
N ILE A 375 4.05 7.80 -7.13
CA ILE A 375 4.08 7.66 -8.60
C ILE A 375 5.51 7.44 -9.16
N TYR A 376 6.52 7.41 -8.30
CA TYR A 376 7.93 7.33 -8.70
C TYR A 376 8.54 5.96 -8.37
N PRO A 377 9.40 5.42 -9.25
CA PRO A 377 10.08 4.16 -8.97
C PRO A 377 11.16 4.34 -7.89
N TRP A 378 11.41 3.27 -7.13
CA TRP A 378 12.47 3.22 -6.11
C TRP A 378 13.63 2.33 -6.56
N GLU A 379 14.69 2.96 -7.10
CA GLU A 379 15.83 2.24 -7.68
C GLU A 379 17.02 2.13 -6.70
N LYS A 380 16.98 1.13 -5.80
CA LYS A 380 18.07 0.89 -4.83
C LYS A 380 19.45 0.64 -5.43
N ARG A 381 19.54 0.24 -6.71
CA ARG A 381 20.83 -0.02 -7.37
C ARG A 381 21.60 1.25 -7.73
N ALA A 382 20.94 2.41 -7.67
CA ALA A 382 21.55 3.68 -8.08
C ALA A 382 22.43 4.31 -6.99
N PHE A 383 22.17 4.03 -5.70
CA PHE A 383 22.80 4.66 -4.52
C PHE A 383 22.87 3.70 -3.33
N SER A 384 23.72 4.02 -2.34
CA SER A 384 23.77 3.30 -1.06
C SER A 384 23.37 4.16 0.14
N LEU A 385 22.26 3.80 0.80
CA LEU A 385 21.80 4.49 2.01
C LEU A 385 22.74 4.30 3.20
N ARG A 386 23.45 3.17 3.25
CA ARG A 386 24.45 2.94 4.29
C ARG A 386 25.69 3.83 4.11
N LEU A 387 26.13 4.02 2.87
CA LEU A 387 27.21 4.97 2.58
C LEU A 387 26.75 6.41 2.87
N LEU A 388 25.49 6.75 2.58
CA LEU A 388 24.89 8.01 2.99
C LEU A 388 24.88 8.17 4.53
N LEU A 389 24.46 7.16 5.29
CA LEU A 389 24.53 7.16 6.76
C LEU A 389 25.95 7.37 7.26
N THR A 390 26.92 6.71 6.63
CA THR A 390 28.34 6.81 7.00
C THR A 390 28.86 8.23 6.76
N ALA A 391 28.55 8.83 5.61
CA ALA A 391 28.95 10.20 5.29
C ALA A 391 28.23 11.22 6.19
N PHE A 392 26.93 11.03 6.43
CA PHE A 392 26.14 11.84 7.34
C PHE A 392 26.73 11.82 8.76
N SER A 393 27.06 10.65 9.31
CA SER A 393 27.66 10.50 10.65
C SER A 393 28.96 11.30 10.77
N ARG A 394 29.84 11.26 9.76
CA ARG A 394 31.10 12.03 9.78
C ARG A 394 30.84 13.54 9.87
N HIS A 395 29.88 14.06 9.08
CA HIS A 395 29.54 15.48 9.12
C HIS A 395 28.85 15.87 10.43
N LEU A 396 27.95 15.01 10.94
CA LEU A 396 27.27 15.24 12.20
C LEU A 396 28.26 15.31 13.37
N ASP A 397 29.25 14.42 13.44
CA ASP A 397 30.29 14.44 14.48
C ASP A 397 31.05 15.78 14.52
N THR A 398 31.35 16.36 13.34
CA THR A 398 32.03 17.67 13.28
C THR A 398 31.20 18.82 13.82
N ILE A 399 29.87 18.68 13.87
CA ILE A 399 28.96 19.72 14.35
C ILE A 399 28.60 19.47 15.81
N ALA A 400 28.36 18.22 16.19
CA ALA A 400 28.01 17.81 17.54
C ALA A 400 29.18 17.99 18.53
N PHE A 401 30.42 17.72 18.10
CA PHE A 401 31.59 17.73 19.00
C PHE A 401 32.56 18.89 18.73
N ARG A 402 32.10 19.98 18.11
CA ARG A 402 32.91 21.18 17.92
C ARG A 402 33.15 21.89 19.25
N ASN A 403 34.41 22.07 19.63
CA ASN A 403 34.84 22.70 20.90
C ASN A 403 34.56 24.22 21.00
N ASP A 404 34.00 24.86 19.95
CA ASP A 404 34.00 26.32 19.77
C ASP A 404 32.64 27.03 19.95
N SER A 405 31.62 26.40 20.54
CA SER A 405 30.40 27.15 20.89
C SER A 405 29.72 26.68 22.16
N GLU A 406 29.39 27.64 23.02
CA GLU A 406 28.62 27.53 24.26
C GLU A 406 27.19 26.95 24.12
N ARG A 407 26.80 26.34 22.98
CA ARG A 407 25.43 25.85 22.72
C ARG A 407 25.36 24.67 21.72
N THR A 408 26.07 23.57 21.94
CA THR A 408 25.69 22.31 21.28
C THR A 408 24.42 21.78 21.93
N SER A 409 23.36 21.54 21.14
CA SER A 409 22.14 20.90 21.66
C SER A 409 22.46 19.47 22.09
N SER A 410 22.03 19.08 23.30
CA SER A 410 22.13 17.69 23.79
C SER A 410 21.55 16.67 22.82
N ASP A 411 20.56 17.07 22.04
CA ASP A 411 19.89 16.21 21.07
C ASP A 411 20.79 15.88 19.86
N LEU A 412 21.65 16.80 19.44
CA LEU A 412 22.63 16.54 18.37
C LEU A 412 23.67 15.51 18.79
N GLU A 413 24.10 15.53 20.06
CA GLU A 413 25.01 14.51 20.57
C GLU A 413 24.35 13.14 20.67
N VAL A 414 23.07 13.09 21.11
CA VAL A 414 22.29 11.85 21.11
C VAL A 414 22.17 11.31 19.69
N LEU A 415 21.88 12.17 18.72
CA LEU A 415 21.79 11.80 17.31
C LEU A 415 23.13 11.28 16.77
N ALA A 416 24.25 11.96 17.08
CA ALA A 416 25.59 11.56 16.65
C ALA A 416 26.00 10.20 17.24
N ARG A 417 25.76 9.98 18.54
CA ARG A 417 25.98 8.69 19.20
C ARG A 417 25.16 7.58 18.55
N THR A 418 23.87 7.84 18.30
CA THR A 418 22.96 6.88 17.66
C THR A 418 23.44 6.52 16.25
N ALA A 419 23.80 7.52 15.44
CA ALA A 419 24.34 7.31 14.09
C ALA A 419 25.67 6.53 14.11
N GLY A 420 26.53 6.79 15.08
CA GLY A 420 27.79 6.06 15.29
C GLY A 420 27.57 4.58 15.58
N VAL A 421 26.70 4.25 16.54
CA VAL A 421 26.33 2.87 16.90
C VAL A 421 25.73 2.14 15.70
N LEU A 422 24.86 2.81 14.96
CA LEU A 422 24.20 2.25 13.78
C LEU A 422 25.21 1.93 12.66
N LYS A 423 26.13 2.85 12.39
CA LYS A 423 27.23 2.68 11.42
C LYS A 423 28.11 1.46 11.73
N GLU A 424 28.40 1.21 13.00
CA GLU A 424 29.22 0.08 13.44
C GLU A 424 28.46 -1.25 13.43
N SER A 425 27.16 -1.21 13.71
CA SER A 425 26.32 -2.41 13.83
C SER A 425 25.82 -2.95 12.48
N LEU A 426 25.68 -2.08 11.48
CA LEU A 426 25.22 -2.45 10.15
C LEU A 426 26.36 -3.04 9.28
N PRO A 427 26.07 -4.05 8.44
CA PRO A 427 27.09 -4.71 7.64
C PRO A 427 27.65 -3.78 6.57
N SER A 428 28.97 -3.78 6.38
CA SER A 428 29.66 -2.85 5.48
C SER A 428 29.52 -3.14 3.97
N THR A 429 28.85 -4.23 3.59
CA THR A 429 28.82 -4.73 2.21
C THR A 429 27.44 -4.68 1.55
N ARG A 430 26.37 -4.43 2.32
CA ARG A 430 24.99 -4.52 1.82
C ARG A 430 24.05 -3.54 2.51
N ASP A 431 23.02 -3.13 1.78
CA ASP A 431 21.97 -2.19 2.21
C ASP A 431 20.62 -2.90 2.46
N GLU A 432 20.64 -4.23 2.45
CA GLU A 432 19.47 -5.09 2.63
C GLU A 432 19.84 -6.41 3.29
N GLY A 433 18.82 -7.19 3.67
CA GLY A 433 19.01 -8.48 4.33
C GLY A 433 19.60 -8.34 5.74
N PHE A 434 19.29 -7.24 6.42
CA PHE A 434 19.66 -7.03 7.82
C PHE A 434 19.06 -8.10 8.71
N ASP A 435 19.81 -8.49 9.72
CA ASP A 435 19.32 -9.44 10.71
C ASP A 435 18.29 -8.77 11.65
N PRO A 436 17.52 -9.55 12.43
CA PRO A 436 16.43 -9.00 13.24
C PRO A 436 16.92 -8.04 14.34
N LYS A 437 18.14 -8.21 14.87
CA LYS A 437 18.71 -7.29 15.87
C LYS A 437 19.09 -5.97 15.21
N GLN A 438 19.65 -6.02 14.01
CA GLN A 438 19.96 -4.83 13.20
C GLN A 438 18.69 -4.06 12.82
N LEU A 439 17.61 -4.75 12.44
CA LEU A 439 16.30 -4.13 12.16
C LEU A 439 15.70 -3.46 13.40
N ASN A 440 15.78 -4.13 14.56
CA ASN A 440 15.37 -3.53 15.84
C ASN A 440 16.16 -2.26 16.16
N LEU A 441 17.49 -2.27 15.96
CA LEU A 441 18.33 -1.11 16.19
C LEU A 441 18.00 0.06 15.25
N LEU A 442 17.72 -0.23 13.97
CA LEU A 442 17.23 0.76 13.00
C LEU A 442 15.89 1.36 13.45
N ASN A 443 14.95 0.51 13.86
CA ASN A 443 13.65 0.95 14.36
C ASN A 443 13.76 1.81 15.63
N GLU A 444 14.65 1.44 16.55
CA GLU A 444 14.96 2.23 17.76
C GLU A 444 15.62 3.58 17.41
N SER A 445 16.48 3.61 16.39
CA SER A 445 17.11 4.84 15.90
C SER A 445 16.10 5.80 15.27
N VAL A 446 15.12 5.28 14.53
CA VAL A 446 13.99 6.10 14.03
C VAL A 446 13.15 6.60 15.22
N GLY A 447 12.88 5.75 16.21
CA GLY A 447 12.17 6.15 17.43
C GLY A 447 12.89 7.25 18.24
N ALA A 448 14.22 7.23 18.30
CA ALA A 448 15.01 8.29 18.92
C ALA A 448 14.87 9.62 18.17
N ALA A 449 14.86 9.59 16.84
CA ALA A 449 14.62 10.77 16.01
C ALA A 449 13.17 11.28 16.18
N ASP A 450 12.19 10.39 16.20
CA ASP A 450 10.77 10.72 16.45
C ASP A 450 10.61 11.40 17.81
N ALA A 451 11.30 10.94 18.86
CA ALA A 451 11.25 11.55 20.19
C ALA A 451 11.81 12.98 20.21
N ILE A 452 12.89 13.24 19.46
CA ILE A 452 13.43 14.60 19.30
C ILE A 452 12.41 15.48 18.57
N LEU A 453 11.86 15.02 17.44
CA LEU A 453 10.88 15.79 16.66
C LEU A 453 9.58 16.05 17.41
N ALA A 454 9.13 15.11 18.25
CA ALA A 454 7.93 15.27 19.08
C ALA A 454 8.09 16.35 20.16
N ALA A 455 9.33 16.66 20.56
CA ALA A 455 9.62 17.75 21.50
C ALA A 455 9.69 19.13 20.81
N VAL A 456 9.66 19.18 19.48
CA VAL A 456 9.73 20.41 18.69
C VAL A 456 8.33 20.88 18.28
N PRO A 457 8.03 22.19 18.32
CA PRO A 457 6.80 22.71 17.74
C PRO A 457 6.65 22.29 16.27
N LYS A 458 5.52 21.66 15.93
CA LYS A 458 5.17 21.25 14.55
C LYS A 458 5.45 22.33 13.50
N PRO A 459 5.12 23.62 13.71
CA PRO A 459 5.35 24.62 12.67
C PRO A 459 6.83 24.89 12.38
N LEU A 460 7.72 24.72 13.37
CA LEU A 460 9.17 24.81 13.15
C LEU A 460 9.67 23.64 12.29
N VAL A 461 9.14 22.43 12.51
CA VAL A 461 9.47 21.27 11.67
C VAL A 461 8.99 21.46 10.23
N LEU A 462 7.78 22.00 10.04
CA LEU A 462 7.26 22.29 8.70
C LEU A 462 8.05 23.39 7.98
N ASP A 463 8.44 24.48 8.67
CA ASP A 463 9.33 25.53 8.13
C ASP A 463 10.66 24.93 7.64
N VAL A 464 11.28 24.05 8.43
CA VAL A 464 12.53 23.39 8.04
C VAL A 464 12.34 22.50 6.80
N ILE A 465 11.25 21.73 6.73
CA ILE A 465 10.95 20.86 5.58
C ILE A 465 10.64 21.69 4.33
N GLN A 466 9.82 22.72 4.46
CA GLN A 466 9.49 23.65 3.37
C GLN A 466 10.75 24.23 2.75
N ARG A 467 11.65 24.79 3.57
CA ARG A 467 12.93 25.35 3.11
C ARG A 467 13.82 24.29 2.48
N HIS A 468 13.86 23.09 3.07
CA HIS A 468 14.62 21.99 2.51
C HIS A 468 14.14 21.61 1.11
N ILE A 469 12.83 21.45 0.93
CA ILE A 469 12.21 21.18 -0.38
C ILE A 469 12.54 22.29 -1.37
N HIS A 470 12.32 23.55 -0.97
CA HIS A 470 12.61 24.71 -1.82
C HIS A 470 14.09 24.74 -2.25
N THR A 471 15.02 24.69 -1.30
CA THR A 471 16.47 24.73 -1.60
C THR A 471 16.92 23.57 -2.49
N VAL A 472 16.46 22.34 -2.23
CA VAL A 472 16.82 21.18 -3.08
C VAL A 472 16.18 21.31 -4.46
N HIS A 473 14.93 21.77 -4.54
CA HIS A 473 14.22 21.94 -5.80
C HIS A 473 14.86 23.04 -6.67
N SER A 474 15.18 24.21 -6.11
CA SER A 474 15.87 25.29 -6.81
C SER A 474 17.24 24.86 -7.29
N ALA A 475 17.97 24.07 -6.48
CA ALA A 475 19.26 23.50 -6.87
C ALA A 475 19.17 22.55 -8.07
N LEU A 476 18.07 21.79 -8.19
CA LEU A 476 17.81 20.90 -9.32
C LEU A 476 17.32 21.65 -10.57
N ASN A 477 16.68 22.81 -10.39
CA ASN A 477 16.01 23.59 -11.44
C ASN A 477 16.41 25.08 -11.41
N PRO A 478 17.70 25.42 -11.60
CA PRO A 478 18.21 26.78 -11.42
C PRO A 478 17.66 27.78 -12.46
N ALA A 479 17.42 27.32 -13.69
CA ALA A 479 16.87 28.16 -14.75
C ALA A 479 15.44 28.64 -14.46
N GLU A 480 14.69 27.90 -13.64
CA GLU A 480 13.29 28.21 -13.31
C GLU A 480 13.16 29.18 -12.13
N HIS A 481 14.20 29.31 -11.30
CA HIS A 481 14.19 30.14 -10.09
C HIS A 481 15.01 31.44 -10.25
N GLY A 482 15.71 31.61 -11.38
CA GLY A 482 16.60 32.75 -11.59
C GLY A 482 17.81 32.74 -10.64
N GLU A 483 18.09 31.58 -10.03
CA GLU A 483 19.17 31.37 -9.07
C GLU A 483 20.38 30.74 -9.74
N GLU A 484 21.58 31.02 -9.22
CA GLU A 484 22.76 30.30 -9.67
C GLU A 484 22.65 28.82 -9.30
N PRO A 485 22.94 27.88 -10.22
CA PRO A 485 22.95 26.45 -9.91
C PRO A 485 23.85 26.18 -8.72
N ILE A 486 23.37 25.42 -7.72
CA ILE A 486 24.26 24.89 -6.69
C ILE A 486 25.25 23.93 -7.39
N PRO A 487 26.52 24.32 -7.61
CA PRO A 487 27.37 23.62 -8.59
C PRO A 487 27.76 22.22 -8.13
N SER A 488 27.74 21.99 -6.83
CA SER A 488 28.02 20.69 -6.20
C SER A 488 26.92 19.68 -6.52
N LEU A 489 25.64 20.04 -6.38
CA LEU A 489 24.52 19.11 -6.57
C LEU A 489 24.37 18.68 -8.04
N VAL A 490 24.60 19.60 -8.97
CA VAL A 490 24.56 19.32 -10.41
C VAL A 490 25.74 18.45 -10.86
N LYS A 491 26.92 18.63 -10.26
CA LYS A 491 28.13 17.82 -10.56
C LYS A 491 28.01 16.37 -10.06
N LEU A 492 27.28 16.12 -8.97
CA LEU A 492 27.10 14.79 -8.37
C LEU A 492 26.50 13.74 -9.31
N LEU A 493 25.62 14.18 -10.20
CA LEU A 493 24.95 13.32 -11.17
C LEU A 493 25.92 12.68 -12.17
N ASN A 494 27.14 13.24 -12.28
CA ASN A 494 28.19 12.78 -13.18
C ASN A 494 29.39 12.13 -12.47
N ALA A 495 29.38 12.03 -11.13
CA ALA A 495 30.51 11.49 -10.36
C ALA A 495 30.56 9.93 -10.39
N PRO A 496 31.74 9.31 -10.24
CA PRO A 496 31.90 7.85 -10.25
C PRO A 496 31.26 7.15 -9.04
N ARG A 497 30.87 5.87 -9.22
CA ARG A 497 30.23 5.06 -8.17
C ARG A 497 31.18 4.86 -6.97
N GLY A 498 30.78 5.27 -5.76
CA GLY A 498 31.52 5.09 -4.50
C GLY A 498 31.84 6.38 -3.75
N GLU A 499 32.11 7.48 -4.45
CA GLU A 499 32.35 8.82 -3.86
C GLU A 499 31.07 9.68 -3.84
N ARG A 500 30.11 9.33 -4.70
CA ARG A 500 28.82 10.03 -4.88
C ARG A 500 28.06 10.29 -3.58
N GLU A 501 27.93 9.30 -2.70
CA GLU A 501 27.20 9.44 -1.44
C GLU A 501 27.91 10.38 -0.45
N ALA A 502 29.24 10.36 -0.44
CA ALA A 502 30.04 11.24 0.38
C ALA A 502 29.98 12.69 -0.14
N ASP A 503 30.13 12.88 -1.44
CA ASP A 503 30.02 14.19 -2.08
C ASP A 503 28.59 14.76 -1.94
N PHE A 504 27.57 13.90 -1.98
CA PHE A 504 26.18 14.31 -1.80
C PHE A 504 25.91 14.83 -0.39
N MET A 505 26.33 14.07 0.62
CA MET A 505 26.24 14.55 1.99
C MET A 505 27.10 15.80 2.20
N ALA A 506 28.27 15.90 1.57
CA ALA A 506 29.07 17.12 1.61
C ALA A 506 28.33 18.33 1.02
N ALA A 507 27.64 18.17 -0.11
CA ALA A 507 26.80 19.21 -0.70
C ALA A 507 25.61 19.58 0.20
N TYR A 508 24.95 18.58 0.82
CA TYR A 508 23.86 18.83 1.76
C TYR A 508 24.32 19.65 2.97
N PHE A 509 25.44 19.28 3.60
CA PHE A 509 25.95 20.00 4.77
C PHE A 509 26.57 21.36 4.45
N ARG A 510 27.11 21.54 3.24
CA ARG A 510 27.78 22.78 2.81
C ARG A 510 26.82 23.79 2.19
N ASP A 511 25.88 23.34 1.38
CA ASP A 511 25.09 24.21 0.50
C ASP A 511 23.62 24.26 0.91
N VAL A 512 23.02 23.10 1.24
CA VAL A 512 21.59 23.02 1.63
C VAL A 512 21.37 23.47 3.07
N ARG A 513 22.10 22.85 4.01
CA ARG A 513 21.94 23.06 5.45
C ARG A 513 22.05 24.54 5.84
N PRO A 514 23.03 25.34 5.40
CA PRO A 514 23.13 26.73 5.83
C PRO A 514 21.92 27.57 5.42
N GLN A 515 21.33 27.30 4.25
CA GLN A 515 20.14 28.01 3.78
C GLN A 515 18.89 27.62 4.60
N VAL A 516 18.74 26.33 4.89
CA VAL A 516 17.61 25.83 5.68
C VAL A 516 17.68 26.29 7.14
N THR A 517 18.89 26.34 7.69
CA THR A 517 19.12 26.57 9.13
C THR A 517 19.40 28.03 9.48
N ASP A 518 19.34 28.97 8.53
CA ASP A 518 19.66 30.37 8.75
C ASP A 518 18.83 30.96 9.91
N HIS A 519 19.54 31.34 10.97
CA HIS A 519 19.01 31.91 12.20
C HIS A 519 18.56 33.37 12.04
N LYS A 520 18.95 34.05 10.96
CA LYS A 520 18.53 35.43 10.67
C LYS A 520 17.09 35.50 10.18
N LEU A 521 16.52 34.37 9.75
CA LEU A 521 15.13 34.29 9.32
C LEU A 521 14.21 34.19 10.55
N PRO A 522 13.10 34.96 10.56
CA PRO A 522 12.25 35.06 11.74
C PRO A 522 11.66 33.70 12.12
N ASP A 523 11.46 33.47 13.41
CA ASP A 523 10.99 32.20 13.95
C ASP A 523 9.50 31.99 13.58
N PRO A 524 9.13 30.88 12.92
CA PRO A 524 7.74 30.58 12.60
C PRO A 524 6.84 30.49 13.83
N CYS A 525 7.39 30.27 15.03
CA CYS A 525 6.61 30.29 16.28
C CYS A 525 6.13 31.70 16.66
N GLN A 526 6.70 32.75 16.05
CA GLN A 526 6.24 34.14 16.19
C GLN A 526 5.20 34.52 15.12
N PHE A 527 5.00 33.67 14.11
CA PHE A 527 3.97 33.83 13.09
C PHE A 527 2.72 33.02 13.42
N SER A 528 1.58 33.68 13.42
CA SER A 528 0.27 33.04 13.55
C SER A 528 -0.04 32.23 12.28
N TRP A 529 0.20 30.92 12.31
CA TRP A 529 -0.19 29.96 11.26
C TRP A 529 -1.69 29.96 10.95
N ALA A 530 -2.52 30.47 11.86
CA ALA A 530 -3.98 30.59 11.68
C ALA A 530 -4.39 31.39 10.42
N ARG A 531 -3.52 32.24 9.86
CA ARG A 531 -3.85 33.05 8.67
C ARG A 531 -3.70 32.29 7.34
N LEU A 532 -2.97 31.16 7.31
CA LEU A 532 -2.91 30.27 6.13
C LEU A 532 -4.04 29.23 6.14
N GLU A 533 -4.61 28.94 7.31
CA GLU A 533 -5.69 27.96 7.51
C GLU A 533 -7.06 28.44 7.00
N GLU A 534 -7.31 29.76 6.96
CA GLU A 534 -8.58 30.33 6.46
C GLU A 534 -8.69 30.40 4.93
N GLY A 535 -7.60 30.17 4.18
CA GLY A 535 -7.59 30.25 2.71
C GLY A 535 -7.55 28.90 1.98
N ALA A 536 -7.30 27.80 2.68
CA ALA A 536 -7.06 26.49 2.08
C ALA A 536 -8.30 25.58 2.09
N SER A 537 -9.44 26.04 1.54
CA SER A 537 -10.48 25.13 1.09
C SER A 537 -10.24 24.79 -0.38
N PHE A 538 -9.45 23.76 -0.64
CA PHE A 538 -9.29 23.22 -1.99
C PHE A 538 -10.42 22.23 -2.25
N ASP A 539 -11.40 22.61 -3.08
CA ASP A 539 -12.38 21.66 -3.62
C ASP A 539 -11.70 20.84 -4.72
N PRO A 540 -11.53 19.51 -4.55
CA PRO A 540 -10.85 18.70 -5.53
C PRO A 540 -11.56 18.64 -6.91
N ASN A 541 -12.81 19.13 -7.01
CA ASN A 541 -13.62 19.07 -8.22
C ASN A 541 -13.79 20.40 -8.96
N ASP A 542 -13.21 21.51 -8.49
CA ASP A 542 -13.39 22.81 -9.15
C ASP A 542 -12.38 23.03 -10.27
N GLU A 543 -12.86 23.03 -11.53
CA GLU A 543 -12.06 23.20 -12.75
C GLU A 543 -11.78 24.67 -13.12
N LYS A 544 -12.16 25.65 -12.29
CA LYS A 544 -12.02 27.08 -12.63
C LYS A 544 -11.27 27.89 -11.58
N ALA A 545 -9.94 27.75 -11.54
CA ALA A 545 -9.08 28.74 -10.90
C ALA A 545 -8.79 29.89 -11.88
N GLY A 546 -9.47 31.03 -11.70
CA GLY A 546 -9.23 32.23 -12.49
C GLY A 546 -9.62 33.50 -11.73
N VAL A 547 -8.59 34.27 -11.34
CA VAL A 547 -8.61 35.68 -10.92
C VAL A 547 -9.17 35.97 -9.52
N ILE A 548 -8.26 36.27 -8.57
CA ILE A 548 -8.59 36.93 -7.30
C ILE A 548 -8.03 38.37 -7.36
N THR A 549 -8.92 39.36 -7.38
CA THR A 549 -8.62 40.78 -7.17
C THR A 549 -8.65 41.12 -5.67
N PRO A 550 -7.78 42.03 -5.17
CA PRO A 550 -7.74 42.37 -3.75
C PRO A 550 -8.71 43.50 -3.41
N GLU A 551 -9.70 43.23 -2.55
CA GLU A 551 -10.47 44.28 -1.87
C GLU A 551 -10.02 44.44 -0.41
N SER A 552 -10.11 45.69 0.05
CA SER A 552 -9.46 46.25 1.22
C SER A 552 -10.43 46.58 2.36
N GLY A 553 -10.03 46.18 3.59
CA GLY A 553 -10.42 46.77 4.89
C GLY A 553 -11.71 46.25 5.56
N PRO A 554 -11.98 46.58 6.85
CA PRO A 554 -11.19 47.38 7.80
C PRO A 554 -10.97 46.75 9.20
N SER A 555 -10.21 47.49 10.00
CA SER A 555 -9.60 47.21 11.30
C SER A 555 -10.53 47.24 12.54
N ALA A 556 -9.99 46.66 13.63
CA ALA A 556 -10.13 46.99 15.07
C ALA A 556 -11.00 46.03 15.94
N PRO A 557 -10.89 46.05 17.29
CA PRO A 557 -9.77 46.39 18.18
C PRO A 557 -9.47 45.31 19.25
N GLY A 558 -8.36 45.50 19.97
CA GLY A 558 -7.82 44.58 20.97
C GLY A 558 -8.64 44.38 22.24
N LEU A 559 -8.29 43.30 22.94
CA LEU A 559 -8.65 43.02 24.32
C LEU A 559 -7.43 42.41 25.01
N THR A 560 -6.93 43.16 25.99
CA THR A 560 -5.97 42.75 26.99
C THR A 560 -6.58 41.70 27.92
N ARG A 561 -5.80 40.68 28.27
CA ARG A 561 -5.96 39.98 29.55
C ARG A 561 -4.62 39.45 30.03
N ASP A 562 -4.15 40.09 31.10
CA ASP A 562 -3.29 39.47 32.10
C ASP A 562 -3.94 38.18 32.61
N ASP A 563 -3.16 37.12 32.74
CA ASP A 563 -3.29 36.19 33.86
C ASP A 563 -1.92 35.54 34.12
N THR A 564 -1.28 36.03 35.17
CA THR A 564 -0.12 35.47 35.85
C THR A 564 -0.41 34.10 36.46
N GLY A 565 0.53 33.16 36.31
CA GLY A 565 0.84 32.18 37.36
C GLY A 565 0.68 30.71 37.00
N ALA A 566 1.72 30.12 36.39
CA ALA A 566 2.10 28.73 36.64
C ALA A 566 3.60 28.61 36.38
N ARG A 567 4.37 28.72 37.46
CA ARG A 567 5.82 28.55 37.49
C ARG A 567 6.06 27.06 37.71
N GLU A 568 6.25 26.33 36.61
CA GLU A 568 6.62 24.93 36.61
C GLU A 568 8.11 24.85 36.24
N ASP A 569 8.93 24.47 37.22
CA ASP A 569 10.38 24.30 37.09
C ASP A 569 10.68 23.16 36.12
N THR A 570 10.72 23.48 34.82
CA THR A 570 11.34 22.64 33.79
C THR A 570 12.72 23.22 33.55
N GLU A 571 13.78 22.46 33.81
CA GLU A 571 15.11 22.79 33.28
C GLU A 571 14.93 23.13 31.79
N ALA A 572 15.21 24.38 31.43
CA ALA A 572 14.95 24.90 30.10
C ALA A 572 15.79 24.12 29.09
N ARG A 573 15.19 23.08 28.49
CA ARG A 573 15.70 22.46 27.28
C ARG A 573 15.89 23.59 26.28
N VAL A 574 17.14 23.81 25.90
CA VAL A 574 17.51 24.73 24.82
C VAL A 574 16.65 24.36 23.62
N ASP A 575 15.89 25.31 23.09
CA ASP A 575 15.11 25.11 21.86
C ASP A 575 16.05 24.46 20.82
N PRO A 576 15.74 23.25 20.33
CA PRO A 576 16.63 22.49 19.46
C PRO A 576 17.05 23.30 18.22
N GLY A 577 16.26 24.31 17.82
CA GLY A 577 16.59 25.20 16.72
C GLY A 577 16.59 24.47 15.37
N ARG A 578 16.55 25.24 14.28
CA ARG A 578 16.43 24.69 12.91
C ARG A 578 17.51 23.66 12.56
N ASN A 579 18.72 23.85 13.08
CA ASN A 579 19.84 22.95 12.82
C ASN A 579 19.63 21.53 13.38
N THR A 580 19.16 21.42 14.62
CA THR A 580 18.86 20.11 15.23
C THR A 580 17.71 19.45 14.50
N VAL A 581 16.65 20.20 14.19
CA VAL A 581 15.49 19.70 13.44
C VAL A 581 15.93 19.14 12.07
N TRP A 582 16.70 19.89 11.30
CA TRP A 582 17.16 19.46 9.99
C TRP A 582 18.05 18.20 10.06
N CYS A 583 19.03 18.17 10.98
CA CYS A 583 19.87 16.99 11.17
C CYS A 583 19.05 15.76 11.57
N THR A 584 18.07 15.93 12.47
CA THR A 584 17.17 14.84 12.89
C THR A 584 16.32 14.33 11.73
N LEU A 585 15.75 15.22 10.90
CA LEU A 585 14.96 14.83 9.73
C LEU A 585 15.79 14.04 8.70
N VAL A 586 17.01 14.50 8.39
CA VAL A 586 17.90 13.79 7.45
C VAL A 586 18.33 12.43 8.00
N PHE A 587 18.70 12.36 9.28
CA PHE A 587 19.04 11.09 9.93
C PHE A 587 17.86 10.11 9.90
N ARG A 588 16.67 10.61 10.28
CA ARG A 588 15.43 9.83 10.28
C ARG A 588 15.12 9.30 8.89
N MET A 589 15.23 10.15 7.86
CA MET A 589 15.02 9.79 6.47
C MET A 589 15.90 8.62 6.04
N ILE A 590 17.22 8.70 6.30
CA ILE A 590 18.15 7.63 5.96
C ILE A 590 17.78 6.33 6.69
N CYS A 591 17.48 6.40 7.99
CA CYS A 591 17.13 5.21 8.78
C CYS A 591 15.80 4.60 8.34
N TRP A 592 14.79 5.42 8.06
CA TRP A 592 13.47 4.97 7.62
C TRP A 592 13.56 4.29 6.25
N LEU A 593 14.34 4.83 5.31
CA LEU A 593 14.55 4.25 3.99
C LEU A 593 15.47 3.01 4.01
N LEU A 594 16.33 2.85 5.02
CA LEU A 594 17.07 1.61 5.29
C LEU A 594 16.14 0.52 5.86
N LEU A 595 15.19 0.92 6.69
CA LEU A 595 14.26 0.03 7.38
C LEU A 595 13.15 -0.50 6.47
N HIS A 596 12.73 0.26 5.46
CA HIS A 596 11.65 -0.10 4.55
C HIS A 596 12.15 -0.35 3.11
N ASN A 597 11.48 -1.26 2.40
CA ASN A 597 11.80 -1.65 1.03
C ASN A 597 10.57 -1.59 0.14
N PHE A 598 10.79 -1.38 -1.16
CA PHE A 598 9.76 -1.28 -2.19
C PHE A 598 10.22 -2.07 -3.42
N ASP A 599 9.27 -2.62 -4.18
CA ASP A 599 9.61 -3.19 -5.49
C ASP A 599 9.91 -2.04 -6.46
N GLN A 600 11.03 -2.15 -7.19
CA GLN A 600 11.44 -1.12 -8.15
C GLN A 600 10.41 -0.88 -9.27
N ASN A 601 9.57 -1.89 -9.56
CA ASN A 601 8.55 -1.85 -10.60
C ASN A 601 7.17 -1.45 -10.07
N ASP A 602 7.01 -1.34 -8.75
CA ASP A 602 5.79 -0.89 -8.11
C ASP A 602 5.79 0.63 -8.12
N VAL A 603 4.83 1.21 -8.84
CA VAL A 603 4.58 2.64 -8.88
C VAL A 603 3.09 2.86 -8.74
N GLN A 604 2.72 3.88 -8.00
CA GLN A 604 1.33 4.17 -7.70
C GLN A 604 0.60 4.64 -8.96
N MET A 605 -0.60 4.10 -9.15
CA MET A 605 -1.53 4.49 -10.21
C MET A 605 -2.71 5.23 -9.60
N PRO A 606 -3.33 6.19 -10.31
CA PRO A 606 -4.51 6.90 -9.83
C PRO A 606 -5.64 5.93 -9.51
N LYS A 607 -5.99 5.82 -8.22
CA LYS A 607 -7.09 4.99 -7.71
C LYS A 607 -7.55 5.41 -6.31
N SER A 608 -7.16 6.60 -5.84
CA SER A 608 -7.39 7.06 -4.46
C SER A 608 -8.88 7.23 -4.12
N GLU A 609 -9.71 7.48 -5.13
CA GLU A 609 -11.16 7.52 -5.08
C GLU A 609 -11.80 6.18 -4.69
N LEU A 610 -11.10 5.06 -4.91
CA LEU A 610 -11.55 3.72 -4.54
C LEU A 610 -11.22 3.34 -3.10
N LEU A 611 -10.53 4.19 -2.34
CA LEU A 611 -10.32 3.96 -0.92
C LEU A 611 -11.68 3.92 -0.20
N GLY A 612 -11.97 2.80 0.47
CA GLY A 612 -13.23 2.57 1.16
C GLY A 612 -14.43 2.22 0.25
N SER A 613 -14.21 2.01 -1.04
CA SER A 613 -15.24 1.58 -1.98
C SER A 613 -15.82 0.21 -1.61
N ARG A 614 -17.16 0.12 -1.63
CA ARG A 614 -17.89 -1.14 -1.41
C ARG A 614 -18.31 -1.82 -2.71
N LEU A 615 -17.76 -1.39 -3.85
CA LEU A 615 -18.05 -2.01 -5.16
C LEU A 615 -17.71 -3.51 -5.10
N PRO A 616 -18.70 -4.42 -5.22
CA PRO A 616 -18.44 -5.85 -5.18
C PRO A 616 -17.68 -6.29 -6.44
N VAL A 617 -16.70 -7.15 -6.24
CA VAL A 617 -15.94 -7.80 -7.31
C VAL A 617 -15.85 -9.29 -7.04
N TYR A 618 -15.67 -10.07 -8.11
CA TYR A 618 -15.77 -11.52 -8.05
C TYR A 618 -14.48 -12.17 -8.55
N ILE A 619 -13.99 -13.19 -7.85
CA ILE A 619 -12.80 -13.94 -8.24
C ILE A 619 -13.25 -15.32 -8.71
N VAL A 620 -13.02 -15.68 -9.98
CA VAL A 620 -13.62 -16.88 -10.64
C VAL A 620 -12.70 -18.09 -10.76
#